data_AF-A0A820FSK5-F1
#
_entry.id   AF-A0A820FSK5-F1
#
_cell.length_a   1.000
_cell.length_b   1.000
_cell.length_c   1.000
_cell.angle_alpha   90.00
_cell.angle_beta   90.00
_cell.angle_gamma   90.00
#
_symmetry.space_group_name_H-M   'P 1'
#
loop_
_entity.id
_entity.type
_entity.pdbx_description
1 polymer ?
#
loop_
_entity_poly.entity_id
_entity_poly.type
_entity_poly.pdbx_seq_one_letter_code
_entity_poly.pdbx_strand_id
1 'polypeptide(L)'
;IPIQFELPRINPNFTGKKYQYVYAVRAPPGRIFDGIIKLDVQTKEVIAVWEEPCTSPSEPIFVPRSNNEDSKEDDGVILSVVLEQKAKRSFLIVLDGITFKELARAYLPVHIPLSFHGNFY
;
A
#
# COMPACT_ATOMS: atom_id res chain seq x y z
N ILE A 1 -6.73 -20.24 2.90
CA ILE A 1 -5.62 -19.86 3.80
C ILE A 1 -5.82 -18.39 4.14
N PRO A 2 -5.84 -17.98 5.42
CA PRO A 2 -5.96 -16.58 5.78
C PRO A 2 -4.80 -15.77 5.19
N ILE A 3 -5.09 -14.60 4.64
CA ILE A 3 -4.06 -13.70 4.08
C ILE A 3 -3.27 -13.12 5.24
N GLN A 4 -1.96 -13.37 5.24
CA GLN A 4 -1.01 -12.79 6.20
C GLN A 4 -0.56 -11.44 5.68
N PHE A 5 -0.59 -10.42 6.55
CA PHE A 5 -0.22 -9.06 6.21
C PHE A 5 0.38 -8.35 7.42
N GLU A 6 1.15 -7.30 7.15
CA GLU A 6 1.86 -6.50 8.15
C GLU A 6 1.88 -5.02 7.74
N LEU A 7 2.37 -4.16 8.64
CA LEU A 7 2.50 -2.70 8.43
C LEU A 7 1.17 -2.05 7.96
N PRO A 8 0.07 -2.19 8.73
CA PRO A 8 -1.23 -1.69 8.34
C PRO A 8 -1.31 -0.17 8.42
N ARG A 9 -1.96 0.43 7.41
CA ARG A 9 -2.19 1.87 7.29
C ARG A 9 -3.64 2.14 6.92
N ILE A 10 -4.18 3.25 7.42
CA ILE A 10 -5.53 3.74 7.15
C ILE A 10 -5.46 5.13 6.53
N ASN A 11 -6.59 5.66 6.07
CA ASN A 11 -6.69 7.08 5.78
C ASN A 11 -6.45 7.90 7.07
N PRO A 12 -5.45 8.79 7.13
CA PRO A 12 -5.10 9.52 8.34
C PRO A 12 -6.23 10.42 8.87
N ASN A 13 -7.17 10.87 8.02
CA ASN A 13 -8.35 11.63 8.43
C ASN A 13 -9.28 10.83 9.38
N PHE A 14 -9.14 9.51 9.41
CA PHE A 14 -9.94 8.59 10.23
C PHE A 14 -9.17 8.05 11.45
N THR A 15 -8.01 8.63 11.78
CA THR A 15 -7.25 8.28 12.99
C THR A 15 -8.11 8.48 14.24
N GLY A 16 -8.24 7.42 15.06
CA GLY A 16 -9.06 7.46 16.28
C GLY A 16 -10.57 7.40 16.02
N LYS A 17 -11.00 7.17 14.77
CA LYS A 17 -12.41 7.08 14.35
C LYS A 17 -12.71 5.69 13.79
N LYS A 18 -14.00 5.42 13.52
CA LYS A 18 -14.39 4.23 12.77
C LYS A 18 -13.95 4.39 11.33
N TYR A 19 -13.25 3.39 10.79
CA TYR A 19 -12.77 3.33 9.41
C TYR A 19 -13.22 2.02 8.75
N GLN A 20 -13.18 1.97 7.42
CA GLN A 20 -13.58 0.84 6.60
C GLN A 20 -12.38 0.18 5.90
N TYR A 21 -11.36 0.94 5.51
CA TYR A 21 -10.29 0.44 4.66
C TYR A 21 -8.94 0.39 5.36
N VAL A 22 -8.23 -0.73 5.17
CA VAL A 22 -6.84 -0.91 5.58
C VAL A 22 -5.99 -1.26 4.37
N TYR A 23 -4.81 -0.64 4.30
CA TYR A 23 -3.76 -0.92 3.33
C TYR A 23 -2.58 -1.55 4.05
N ALA A 24 -2.02 -2.63 3.53
CA ALA A 24 -0.94 -3.36 4.19
C ALA A 24 -0.04 -4.06 3.18
N VAL A 25 1.17 -4.44 3.58
CA VAL A 25 1.99 -5.37 2.79
C VAL A 25 1.51 -6.80 3.00
N ARG A 26 1.42 -7.59 1.93
CA ARG A 26 1.11 -9.02 1.98
C ARG A 26 2.36 -9.81 2.36
N ALA A 27 2.30 -10.61 3.41
CA ALA A 27 3.44 -11.34 3.97
C ALA A 27 3.18 -12.86 4.03
N PRO A 28 3.06 -13.56 2.88
CA PRO A 28 2.76 -14.97 2.90
C PRO A 28 3.94 -15.81 3.42
N PRO A 29 3.70 -17.01 3.97
CA PRO A 29 4.77 -17.88 4.48
C PRO A 29 5.90 -18.10 3.48
N GLY A 30 7.14 -17.85 3.91
CA GLY A 30 8.34 -18.08 3.10
C GLY A 30 8.65 -17.00 2.05
N ARG A 31 7.90 -15.89 2.00
CA ARG A 31 8.24 -14.73 1.17
C ARG A 31 8.21 -13.45 1.99
N ILE A 32 9.20 -12.58 1.76
CA ILE A 32 9.20 -11.23 2.30
C ILE A 32 8.34 -10.37 1.37
N PHE A 33 7.33 -9.72 1.96
CA PHE A 33 6.39 -8.77 1.36
C PHE A 33 6.26 -8.87 -0.16
N ASP A 34 5.25 -9.60 -0.66
CA ASP A 34 5.11 -9.90 -2.09
C ASP A 34 3.93 -9.20 -2.77
N GLY A 35 3.34 -8.23 -2.09
CA GLY A 35 2.26 -7.40 -2.62
C GLY A 35 1.76 -6.37 -1.63
N ILE A 36 0.84 -5.53 -2.08
CA ILE A 36 0.09 -4.57 -1.27
C ILE A 36 -1.37 -5.01 -1.33
N ILE A 37 -2.07 -4.98 -0.20
CA ILE A 37 -3.49 -5.35 -0.13
C ILE A 37 -4.35 -4.18 0.32
N LYS A 38 -5.58 -4.15 -0.17
CA LYS A 38 -6.69 -3.35 0.35
C LYS A 38 -7.70 -4.28 1.00
N LEU A 39 -8.02 -4.04 2.26
CA LEU A 39 -8.96 -4.81 3.08
C LEU A 39 -10.17 -3.94 3.45
N ASP A 40 -11.36 -4.52 3.42
CA ASP A 40 -12.54 -3.96 4.09
C ASP A 40 -12.65 -4.58 5.48
N VAL A 41 -12.53 -3.79 6.55
CA VAL A 41 -12.57 -4.29 7.92
C VAL A 41 -13.99 -4.61 8.41
N GLN A 42 -15.02 -4.09 7.73
CA GLN A 42 -16.41 -4.38 8.03
C GLN A 42 -16.81 -5.74 7.47
N THR A 43 -16.48 -6.02 6.21
CA THR A 43 -16.78 -7.31 5.57
C THR A 43 -15.72 -8.37 5.86
N LYS A 44 -14.50 -7.95 6.28
CA LYS A 44 -13.31 -8.80 6.48
C LYS A 44 -12.78 -9.43 5.19
N GLU A 45 -13.05 -8.79 4.06
CA GLU A 45 -12.63 -9.27 2.75
C GLU A 45 -11.42 -8.48 2.23
N VAL A 46 -10.58 -9.16 1.45
CA VAL A 46 -9.57 -8.49 0.63
C VAL A 46 -10.24 -8.02 -0.65
N ILE A 47 -10.30 -6.70 -0.81
CA ILE A 47 -10.94 -6.04 -1.95
C ILE A 47 -10.04 -6.10 -3.18
N ALA A 48 -8.74 -5.91 -2.96
CA ALA A 48 -7.76 -5.86 -4.04
C ALA A 48 -6.36 -6.22 -3.54
N VAL A 49 -5.55 -6.72 -4.47
CA VAL A 49 -4.14 -7.02 -4.28
C VAL A 49 -3.36 -6.46 -5.46
N TRP A 50 -2.32 -5.70 -5.17
CA TRP A 50 -1.29 -5.37 -6.13
C TRP A 50 -0.09 -6.29 -5.89
N GLU A 51 0.40 -6.92 -6.96
CA GLU A 51 1.59 -7.77 -6.93
C GLU A 51 2.32 -7.66 -8.28
N GLU A 52 3.64 -7.72 -8.25
CA GLU A 52 4.48 -7.75 -9.46
C GLU A 52 5.62 -8.77 -9.25
N PRO A 53 5.90 -9.66 -10.23
CA PRO A 53 6.94 -10.67 -10.07
C PRO A 53 8.31 -10.10 -9.73
N CYS A 54 9.01 -10.74 -8.80
CA CYS A 54 10.36 -10.35 -8.36
C CYS A 54 10.45 -8.93 -7.76
N THR A 55 9.35 -8.47 -7.16
CA THR A 55 9.29 -7.22 -6.43
C THR A 55 8.96 -7.43 -4.97
N SER A 56 9.37 -6.48 -4.12
CA SER A 56 8.98 -6.43 -2.70
C SER A 56 8.60 -5.00 -2.31
N PRO A 57 7.32 -4.68 -2.09
CA PRO A 57 6.90 -3.38 -1.59
C PRO A 57 7.28 -3.18 -0.11
N SER A 58 7.63 -1.93 0.22
CA SER A 58 7.73 -1.42 1.60
C SER A 58 6.35 -0.97 2.10
N GLU A 59 6.25 -0.46 3.34
CA GLU A 59 4.99 0.01 3.93
C GLU A 59 4.20 0.93 2.96
N PRO A 60 2.91 0.62 2.69
CA PRO A 60 2.08 1.47 1.85
C PRO A 60 1.60 2.72 2.60
N ILE A 61 1.76 3.91 2.05
CA ILE A 61 1.29 5.17 2.62
C ILE A 61 0.04 5.63 1.88
N PHE A 62 -1.09 5.76 2.58
CA PHE A 62 -2.29 6.36 2.00
C PHE A 62 -2.21 7.89 2.06
N VAL A 63 -2.46 8.55 0.94
CA VAL A 63 -2.51 10.00 0.80
C VAL A 63 -3.92 10.39 0.32
N PRO A 64 -4.74 11.05 1.16
CA PRO A 64 -6.09 11.42 0.78
C PRO A 64 -6.06 12.51 -0.30
N ARG A 65 -7.06 12.52 -1.20
CA ARG A 65 -7.24 13.61 -2.18
C ARG A 65 -7.50 14.94 -1.48
N SER A 66 -8.20 14.90 -0.36
CA SER A 66 -8.60 16.06 0.44
C SER A 66 -8.55 15.72 1.93
N ASN A 67 -8.26 16.71 2.76
CA ASN A 67 -8.33 16.57 4.22
C ASN A 67 -9.77 16.65 4.75
N ASN A 68 -10.77 16.67 3.86
CA ASN A 68 -12.19 16.63 4.25
C ASN A 68 -12.68 15.17 4.41
N GLU A 69 -13.31 14.89 5.55
CA GLU A 69 -13.96 13.61 5.88
C GLU A 69 -15.25 13.34 5.10
N ASP A 70 -15.85 14.34 4.45
CA ASP A 70 -17.03 14.15 3.60
C ASP A 70 -16.73 13.41 2.28
N SER A 71 -15.44 13.26 1.94
CA SER A 71 -15.00 12.49 0.76
C SER A 71 -15.04 10.99 1.08
N LYS A 72 -15.11 10.14 0.04
CA LYS A 72 -15.01 8.69 0.27
C LYS A 72 -13.70 8.37 0.98
N GLU A 73 -13.74 7.46 1.96
CA GLU A 73 -12.58 7.14 2.80
C GLU A 73 -11.35 6.69 1.99
N ASP A 74 -11.57 6.04 0.84
CA ASP A 74 -10.55 5.59 -0.10
C ASP A 74 -10.30 6.54 -1.28
N ASP A 75 -10.86 7.76 -1.27
CA ASP A 75 -10.56 8.78 -2.28
C ASP A 75 -9.19 9.41 -2.04
N GLY A 76 -8.19 8.81 -2.68
CA GLY A 76 -6.79 9.17 -2.54
C GLY A 76 -5.91 8.24 -3.35
N VAL A 77 -4.64 8.18 -2.97
CA VAL A 77 -3.65 7.29 -3.58
C VAL A 77 -2.89 6.52 -2.51
N ILE A 78 -2.36 5.36 -2.89
CA ILE A 78 -1.43 4.59 -2.08
C ILE A 78 -0.05 4.71 -2.71
N LEU A 79 0.93 5.08 -1.90
CA LEU A 79 2.33 5.16 -2.27
C LEU A 79 3.11 4.01 -1.64
N SER A 80 4.02 3.37 -2.37
CA SER A 80 4.97 2.43 -1.76
C SER A 80 6.29 2.44 -2.53
N VAL A 81 7.41 2.37 -1.80
CA VAL A 81 8.72 2.12 -2.41
C VAL A 81 8.86 0.61 -2.60
N VAL A 82 9.02 0.21 -3.86
CA VAL A 82 9.12 -1.18 -4.29
C VAL A 82 10.56 -1.49 -4.67
N LEU A 83 11.11 -2.56 -4.09
CA LEU A 83 12.39 -3.12 -4.48
C LEU A 83 12.21 -4.08 -5.66
N GLU A 84 12.82 -3.77 -6.81
CA GLU A 84 12.88 -4.66 -7.98
C GLU A 84 14.16 -5.50 -7.92
N GLN A 85 14.04 -6.76 -7.46
CA GLN A 85 15.20 -7.59 -7.13
C GLN A 85 16.06 -7.91 -8.35
N LYS A 86 15.45 -8.14 -9.51
CA LYS A 86 16.14 -8.48 -10.76
C LYS A 86 16.96 -7.31 -11.32
N ALA A 87 16.39 -6.12 -11.31
CA ALA A 87 17.02 -4.92 -11.86
C ALA A 87 17.92 -4.20 -10.84
N LYS A 88 17.95 -4.64 -9.58
CA LYS A 88 18.71 -4.04 -8.47
C LYS A 88 18.45 -2.54 -8.34
N ARG A 89 17.19 -2.14 -8.54
CA ARG A 89 16.72 -0.75 -8.41
C ARG A 89 15.41 -0.72 -7.64
N SER A 90 15.00 0.46 -7.23
CA SER A 90 13.73 0.67 -6.57
C SER A 90 12.88 1.65 -7.35
N PHE A 91 11.57 1.59 -7.18
CA PHE A 91 10.65 2.57 -7.74
C PHE A 91 9.58 2.94 -6.71
N LEU A 92 9.07 4.16 -6.80
CA LEU A 92 7.86 4.56 -6.10
C LEU A 92 6.66 4.19 -6.98
N ILE A 93 5.74 3.38 -6.47
CA ILE A 93 4.46 3.11 -7.13
C ILE A 93 3.36 4.01 -6.58
N VAL A 94 2.43 4.39 -7.45
CA VAL A 94 1.19 5.11 -7.11
C VAL A 94 0.00 4.26 -7.52
N LEU A 95 -0.79 3.83 -6.54
CA LEU A 95 -2.05 3.10 -6.78
C LEU A 95 -3.24 4.03 -6.51
N ASP A 96 -4.27 3.93 -7.33
CA ASP A 96 -5.55 4.58 -7.11
C ASP A 96 -6.25 3.99 -5.88
N GLY A 97 -6.71 4.82 -4.95
CA GLY A 97 -7.32 4.34 -3.70
C GLY A 97 -8.60 3.56 -3.90
N ILE A 98 -9.41 3.92 -4.90
CA ILE A 98 -10.72 3.31 -5.16
C ILE A 98 -10.57 2.01 -5.94
N THR A 99 -9.92 2.07 -7.10
CA THR A 99 -9.81 0.96 -8.05
C THR A 99 -8.61 0.05 -7.77
N PHE A 100 -7.65 0.51 -6.96
CA PHE A 100 -6.40 -0.17 -6.65
C PHE A 100 -5.51 -0.47 -7.86
N LYS A 101 -5.77 0.21 -8.98
CA LYS A 101 -4.96 0.11 -10.20
C LYS A 101 -3.77 1.04 -10.09
N GLU A 102 -2.67 0.65 -10.73
CA GLU A 102 -1.51 1.51 -10.87
C GLU A 102 -1.84 2.73 -11.73
N LEU A 103 -1.58 3.91 -11.19
CA LEU A 103 -1.70 5.19 -11.88
C LEU A 103 -0.37 5.65 -12.46
N ALA A 104 0.73 5.40 -11.74
CA ALA A 104 2.06 5.80 -12.13
C ALA A 104 3.14 5.02 -11.37
N ARG A 105 4.36 5.04 -11.91
CA ARG A 105 5.57 4.67 -11.19
C ARG A 105 6.73 5.61 -11.51
N ALA A 106 7.58 5.88 -10.52
CA ALA A 106 8.78 6.68 -10.65
C ALA A 106 10.01 5.85 -10.25
N TYR A 107 10.92 5.60 -11.20
CA TYR A 107 12.16 4.88 -10.94
C TYR A 107 13.15 5.75 -10.17
N LEU A 108 13.75 5.16 -9.14
CA LEU A 108 14.74 5.84 -8.31
C LEU A 108 16.14 5.66 -8.92
N PRO A 109 17.01 6.68 -8.85
CA PRO A 109 18.38 6.58 -9.36
C PRO A 109 19.28 5.70 -8.48
N VAL A 110 18.77 5.26 -7.33
CA VAL A 110 19.47 4.46 -6.33
C VAL A 110 18.62 3.29 -5.88
N HIS A 111 19.29 2.25 -5.41
CA HIS A 111 18.66 1.11 -4.74
C HIS A 111 18.26 1.52 -3.30
N ILE A 112 16.96 1.58 -3.03
CA ILE A 112 16.42 1.72 -1.67
C ILE A 112 16.07 0.31 -1.15
N PRO A 113 16.71 -0.16 -0.06
CA PRO A 113 16.37 -1.44 0.54
C PRO A 113 14.94 -1.41 1.11
N LEU A 114 14.38 -2.60 1.37
CA LEU A 114 13.07 -2.71 1.99
C LEU A 114 13.01 -1.87 3.27
N SER A 115 12.04 -0.97 3.36
CA SER A 115 11.84 -0.10 4.52
C SER A 115 10.56 -0.46 5.27
N PHE A 116 10.53 -0.06 6.54
CA PHE A 116 9.33 -0.15 7.36
C PHE A 116 8.57 1.16 7.24
N HIS A 117 8.54 1.95 8.31
CA HIS A 117 7.63 3.09 8.39
C HIS A 117 7.98 4.26 7.46
N GLY A 118 6.95 4.95 6.98
CA GLY A 118 7.05 6.21 6.24
C GLY A 118 5.89 7.16 6.55
N ASN A 119 6.00 8.42 6.16
CA ASN A 119 4.93 9.41 6.26
C ASN A 119 4.93 10.37 5.06
N PHE A 120 3.76 10.95 4.80
CA PHE A 120 3.53 11.99 3.82
C PHE A 120 3.09 13.27 4.54
N TYR A 121 3.57 14.44 4.09
CA TYR A 121 3.36 15.75 4.72
C TYR A 121 2.92 16.79 3.70
#